data_AF-A0A6C0HG53-F1
#
_entry.id   AF-A0A6C0HG53-F1
#
_cell.length_a   1.000
_cell.length_b   1.000
_cell.length_c   1.000
_cell.angle_alpha   90.00
_cell.angle_beta   90.00
_cell.angle_gamma   90.00
#
_symmetry.space_group_name_H-M   'P 1'
#
loop_
_entity.id
_entity.type
_entity.pdbx_description
1 polymer ?
#
loop_
_entity_poly.entity_id
_entity_poly.type
_entity_poly.pdbx_seq_one_letter_code
_entity_poly.pdbx_strand_id
1 'polypeptide(L)'
;METNNNQQYETQAMTHIPGENEGRKRKLGGGVKGIPIVYTEVDDYIEGTLTSKGNHVKFKIDKDDLERVKARQWYSSSNGHYIALQTIINGETKLIYLHNFIMNNIVFPGKGAKMSIDHINRDGLDNRKENLRLVTQSQQNLNKKPKARTATLPEGITEIPTHIWYVKANGAHGDRFGIDLKTEKIKWKGTSSKKLTIQQKLDEAIQKREEFYVQFPYLRK
;
A
#
# COMPACT_ATOMS: atom_id res chain seq x y z
N MET A 1 31.19 -9.88 23.84
CA MET A 1 31.18 -8.44 24.17
C MET A 1 30.29 -7.77 23.16
N GLU A 2 29.04 -7.55 23.57
CA GLU A 2 27.98 -6.97 22.75
C GLU A 2 28.20 -5.46 22.64
N THR A 3 28.22 -4.92 21.42
CA THR A 3 28.15 -3.49 21.19
C THR A 3 26.73 -3.12 20.76
N ASN A 4 26.00 -2.60 21.74
CA ASN A 4 24.77 -1.83 21.58
C ASN A 4 24.97 -0.71 20.55
N ASN A 5 24.28 -0.79 19.41
CA ASN A 5 24.12 0.34 18.51
C ASN A 5 22.74 0.96 18.76
N ASN A 6 22.73 1.85 19.76
CA ASN A 6 21.58 2.64 20.19
C ASN A 6 21.22 3.63 19.06
N GLN A 7 20.13 3.36 18.33
CA GLN A 7 19.60 4.29 17.34
C GLN A 7 18.96 5.49 18.06
N GLN A 8 19.69 6.59 18.11
CA GLN A 8 19.11 7.92 18.29
C GLN A 8 18.28 8.24 17.04
N TYR A 9 16.96 8.15 17.16
CA TYR A 9 16.06 8.78 16.21
C TYR A 9 15.79 10.20 16.69
N GLU A 10 16.49 11.14 16.06
CA GLU A 10 16.22 12.57 16.19
C GLU A 10 14.76 12.86 15.87
N THR A 11 14.08 13.40 16.87
CA THR A 11 12.81 14.12 16.74
C THR A 11 13.00 15.32 15.80
N GLN A 12 12.59 15.20 14.55
CA GLN A 12 12.50 16.33 13.63
C GLN A 12 11.09 16.48 13.05
N ALA A 13 10.55 17.69 13.26
CA ALA A 13 9.37 18.31 12.67
C ALA A 13 7.98 17.79 13.11
N MET A 14 7.57 18.14 14.33
CA MET A 14 6.16 18.47 14.58
C MET A 14 5.83 19.75 13.79
N THR A 15 5.33 19.61 12.57
CA THR A 15 4.68 20.73 11.89
C THR A 15 3.35 21.00 12.58
N HIS A 16 3.33 22.08 13.37
CA HIS A 16 2.13 22.74 13.86
C HIS A 16 1.13 22.88 12.71
N ILE A 17 -0.06 22.29 12.87
CA ILE A 17 -1.16 22.45 11.92
C ILE A 17 -1.61 23.91 12.04
N PRO A 18 -1.57 24.74 10.98
CA PRO A 18 -2.14 26.07 11.07
C PRO A 18 -3.64 25.93 11.33
N GLY A 19 -4.04 26.39 12.52
CA GLY A 19 -5.41 26.74 12.82
C GLY A 19 -5.81 28.00 12.07
N GLU A 20 -7.11 28.09 11.81
CA GLU A 20 -7.84 29.29 11.39
C GLU A 20 -7.60 29.77 9.95
N ASN A 21 -8.55 29.37 9.08
CA ASN A 21 -8.82 30.06 7.82
C ASN A 21 -9.40 31.45 8.15
N GLU A 22 -8.57 32.41 8.52
CA GLU A 22 -8.93 33.81 8.40
C GLU A 22 -8.81 34.23 6.92
N GLY A 23 -9.95 34.58 6.33
CA GLY A 23 -10.02 35.61 5.31
C GLY A 23 -9.40 35.31 3.93
N ARG A 24 -10.03 34.42 3.14
CA ARG A 24 -10.18 34.70 1.70
C ARG A 24 -11.41 34.03 1.11
N LYS A 25 -12.51 34.79 1.01
CA LYS A 25 -13.65 34.45 0.15
C LYS A 25 -13.16 34.34 -1.29
N ARG A 26 -12.95 33.13 -1.80
CA ARG A 26 -12.85 32.92 -3.25
C ARG A 26 -14.23 33.21 -3.84
N LYS A 27 -14.31 34.10 -4.83
CA LYS A 27 -15.41 34.09 -5.81
C LYS A 27 -15.29 32.77 -6.58
N LEU A 28 -15.92 31.73 -6.06
CA LEU A 28 -16.13 30.48 -6.78
C LEU A 28 -17.25 30.76 -7.79
N GLY A 29 -16.99 30.57 -9.08
CA GLY A 29 -18.06 30.36 -10.05
C GLY A 29 -18.99 29.28 -9.50
N GLY A 30 -20.30 29.52 -9.61
CA GLY A 30 -21.39 28.84 -8.90
C GLY A 30 -21.11 27.38 -8.52
N GLY A 31 -20.54 27.17 -7.33
CA GLY A 31 -20.32 25.86 -6.74
C GLY A 31 -21.49 25.53 -5.82
N VAL A 32 -22.19 24.42 -6.10
CA VAL A 32 -23.24 23.84 -5.27
C VAL A 32 -22.74 23.79 -3.81
N LYS A 33 -23.53 24.34 -2.87
CA LYS A 33 -23.28 24.14 -1.42
C LYS A 33 -23.17 22.63 -1.18
N GLY A 34 -22.00 22.16 -0.75
CA GLY A 34 -21.75 20.74 -0.55
C GLY A 34 -22.79 20.14 0.40
N ILE A 35 -23.34 18.97 0.05
CA ILE A 35 -24.21 18.21 0.92
C ILE A 35 -23.40 17.84 2.18
N PRO A 36 -23.91 18.11 3.39
CA PRO A 36 -23.18 17.84 4.62
C PRO A 36 -22.93 16.33 4.77
N ILE A 37 -21.77 15.99 5.35
CA ILE A 37 -21.46 14.60 5.71
C ILE A 37 -22.32 14.22 6.90
N VAL A 38 -23.06 13.11 6.77
CA VAL A 38 -23.84 12.54 7.86
C VAL A 38 -22.99 11.50 8.58
N TYR A 39 -22.82 11.65 9.88
CA TYR A 39 -22.08 10.70 10.72
C TYR A 39 -23.08 9.92 11.58
N THR A 40 -23.03 8.60 11.49
CA THR A 40 -23.89 7.68 12.25
C THR A 40 -23.02 6.73 13.06
N GLU A 41 -23.33 6.56 14.34
CA GLU A 41 -22.66 5.55 15.16
C GLU A 41 -23.24 4.17 14.84
N VAL A 42 -22.35 3.22 14.54
CA VAL A 42 -22.70 1.84 14.19
C VAL A 42 -21.82 0.92 15.02
N ASP A 43 -22.42 0.22 15.97
CA ASP A 43 -21.76 -0.72 16.88
C ASP A 43 -20.51 -0.10 17.57
N ASP A 44 -19.31 -0.44 17.10
CA ASP A 44 -18.02 -0.01 17.63
C ASP A 44 -17.31 1.08 16.78
N TYR A 45 -17.92 1.54 15.69
CA TYR A 45 -17.33 2.54 14.79
C TYR A 45 -18.31 3.67 14.40
N ILE A 46 -17.81 4.67 13.68
CA ILE A 46 -18.63 5.71 13.05
C ILE A 46 -18.64 5.52 11.53
N GLU A 47 -19.84 5.50 10.94
CA GLU A 47 -20.05 5.57 9.50
C GLU A 47 -20.30 7.02 9.07
N GLY A 48 -19.43 7.57 8.23
CA GLY A 48 -19.64 8.83 7.53
C GLY A 48 -20.22 8.59 6.15
N THR A 49 -21.29 9.28 5.79
CA THR A 49 -21.90 9.25 4.45
C THR A 49 -21.78 10.62 3.80
N LEU A 50 -21.17 10.68 2.62
CA LEU A 50 -21.08 11.89 1.80
C LEU A 50 -21.67 11.65 0.42
N THR A 51 -22.19 12.71 -0.21
CA THR A 51 -22.72 12.64 -1.57
C THR A 51 -21.73 13.25 -2.57
N SER A 52 -21.33 12.48 -3.57
CA SER A 52 -20.39 12.87 -4.62
C SER A 52 -20.97 12.53 -5.99
N LYS A 53 -21.20 13.54 -6.84
CA LYS A 53 -21.76 13.37 -8.20
C LYS A 53 -23.06 12.54 -8.24
N GLY A 54 -23.93 12.71 -7.24
CA GLY A 54 -25.19 11.97 -7.12
C GLY A 54 -25.07 10.57 -6.49
N ASN A 55 -23.85 10.11 -6.18
CA ASN A 55 -23.62 8.83 -5.51
C ASN A 55 -23.33 9.04 -4.02
N HIS A 56 -23.79 8.11 -3.19
CA HIS A 56 -23.45 8.07 -1.77
C HIS A 56 -22.18 7.26 -1.56
N VAL A 57 -21.20 7.86 -0.90
CA VAL A 57 -19.95 7.21 -0.49
C VAL A 57 -19.95 7.11 1.01
N LYS A 58 -19.86 5.88 1.52
CA LYS A 58 -19.79 5.57 2.95
C LYS A 58 -18.35 5.27 3.34
N PHE A 59 -17.91 5.76 4.49
CA PHE A 59 -16.59 5.48 5.03
C PHE A 59 -16.67 5.23 6.54
N LYS A 60 -15.71 4.48 7.08
CA LYS A 60 -15.66 4.09 8.49
C LYS A 60 -14.46 4.73 9.18
N ILE A 61 -14.65 5.15 10.43
CA ILE A 61 -13.60 5.65 11.33
C ILE A 61 -13.85 5.14 12.74
N ASP A 62 -12.83 5.17 13.60
CA ASP A 62 -13.00 4.90 15.02
C ASP A 62 -13.76 6.06 15.70
N LYS A 63 -14.45 5.77 16.82
CA LYS A 63 -15.25 6.77 17.54
C LYS A 63 -14.41 7.93 18.09
N ASP A 64 -13.17 7.66 18.49
CA ASP A 64 -12.23 8.66 19.03
C ASP A 64 -11.67 9.62 17.97
N ASP A 65 -11.81 9.31 16.68
CA ASP A 65 -11.44 10.20 15.57
C ASP A 65 -12.57 11.18 15.19
N LEU A 66 -13.80 10.94 15.65
CA LEU A 66 -15.00 11.64 15.19
C LEU A 66 -14.89 13.16 15.26
N GLU A 67 -14.49 13.70 16.41
CA GLU A 67 -14.42 15.15 16.64
C GLU A 67 -13.38 15.81 15.75
N ARG A 68 -12.21 15.19 15.61
CA ARG A 68 -11.13 15.68 14.71
C ARG A 68 -11.55 15.62 13.24
N VAL A 69 -12.26 14.57 12.84
CA VAL A 69 -12.74 14.38 11.46
C VAL A 69 -13.86 15.37 11.14
N LYS A 70 -14.84 15.54 12.03
CA LYS A 70 -15.96 16.50 11.86
C LYS A 70 -15.51 17.94 11.72
N ALA A 71 -14.38 18.32 12.32
CA ALA A 71 -13.82 19.67 12.25
C ALA A 71 -13.30 20.05 10.85
N ARG A 72 -13.31 19.13 9.86
CA ARG A 72 -12.77 19.34 8.52
C ARG A 72 -13.81 19.02 7.45
N GLN A 73 -13.65 19.62 6.27
CA GLN A 73 -14.45 19.30 5.09
C GLN A 73 -13.77 18.21 4.26
N TRP A 74 -14.48 17.11 4.04
CA TRP A 74 -14.00 15.96 3.28
C TRP A 74 -14.77 15.77 1.99
N TYR A 75 -14.14 15.11 1.03
CA TYR A 75 -14.75 14.72 -0.22
C TYR A 75 -14.23 13.35 -0.68
N SER A 76 -15.01 12.72 -1.56
CA SER A 76 -14.63 11.46 -2.21
C SER A 76 -13.56 11.74 -3.27
N SER A 77 -12.41 11.10 -3.14
CA SER A 77 -11.31 11.10 -4.11
C SER A 77 -11.21 9.76 -4.83
N SER A 78 -10.38 9.71 -5.88
CA SER A 78 -10.05 8.47 -6.61
C SER A 78 -11.28 7.67 -7.01
N ASN A 79 -12.27 8.32 -7.64
CA ASN A 79 -13.53 7.72 -8.05
C ASN A 79 -14.33 7.04 -6.92
N GLY A 80 -14.25 7.56 -5.69
CA GLY A 80 -15.00 7.02 -4.56
C GLY A 80 -14.28 5.93 -3.77
N HIS A 81 -13.01 5.67 -4.06
CA HIS A 81 -12.23 4.68 -3.32
C HIS A 81 -11.54 5.24 -2.07
N TYR A 82 -11.47 6.56 -1.92
CA TYR A 82 -10.81 7.21 -0.78
C TYR A 82 -11.53 8.48 -0.36
N ILE A 83 -11.35 8.86 0.91
CA ILE A 83 -11.79 10.14 1.44
C ILE A 83 -10.58 11.06 1.60
N ALA A 84 -10.71 12.33 1.23
CA ALA A 84 -9.63 13.30 1.31
C ALA A 84 -10.12 14.73 1.57
N LEU A 85 -9.19 15.59 1.99
CA LEU A 85 -9.37 17.03 2.07
C LEU A 85 -8.27 17.75 1.29
N GLN A 86 -8.57 18.96 0.83
CA GLN A 86 -7.57 19.85 0.23
C GLN A 86 -7.13 20.88 1.25
N THR A 87 -5.83 21.15 1.30
CA THR A 87 -5.25 22.22 2.10
C THR A 87 -4.18 22.94 1.32
N ILE A 88 -3.76 24.13 1.75
CA ILE A 88 -2.66 24.88 1.16
C ILE A 88 -1.49 24.83 2.12
N ILE A 89 -0.34 24.35 1.66
CA ILE A 89 0.91 24.28 2.43
C ILE A 89 1.99 24.91 1.56
N ASN A 90 2.67 25.93 2.09
CA ASN A 90 3.70 26.69 1.37
C ASN A 90 3.24 27.23 0.01
N GLY A 91 2.00 27.72 -0.06
CA GLY A 91 1.41 28.24 -1.31
C GLY A 91 0.95 27.19 -2.31
N GLU A 92 1.19 25.89 -2.05
CA GLU A 92 0.78 24.80 -2.93
C GLU A 92 -0.46 24.09 -2.39
N THR A 93 -1.39 23.73 -3.28
CA THR A 93 -2.52 22.88 -2.92
C THR A 93 -2.05 21.45 -2.72
N LYS A 94 -2.27 20.91 -1.52
CA LYS A 94 -1.96 19.53 -1.14
C LYS A 94 -3.24 18.76 -0.83
N LEU A 95 -3.18 17.46 -1.09
CA LEU A 95 -4.25 16.51 -0.81
C LEU A 95 -3.90 15.70 0.44
N ILE A 96 -4.74 15.73 1.46
CA ILE A 96 -4.60 14.90 2.67
C ILE A 96 -5.68 13.83 2.64
N TYR A 97 -5.29 12.57 2.55
CA TYR A 97 -6.22 11.44 2.68
C TYR A 97 -6.61 11.19 4.14
N LEU A 98 -7.84 10.71 4.36
CA LEU A 98 -8.39 10.48 5.70
C LEU A 98 -7.54 9.51 6.52
N HIS A 99 -7.12 8.38 5.95
CA HIS A 99 -6.21 7.43 6.62
C HIS A 99 -4.90 8.08 7.10
N ASN A 100 -4.34 9.03 6.34
CA ASN A 100 -3.12 9.74 6.75
C ASN A 100 -3.41 10.71 7.90
N PHE A 101 -4.57 11.38 7.86
CA PHE A 101 -5.01 12.27 8.93
C PHE A 101 -5.25 11.51 10.24
N ILE A 102 -5.94 10.37 10.19
CA ILE A 102 -6.21 9.52 11.37
C ILE A 102 -4.90 9.01 11.99
N MET A 103 -3.94 8.60 11.16
CA MET A 103 -2.63 8.13 11.61
C MET A 103 -1.66 9.26 11.96
N ASN A 104 -2.09 10.53 11.93
CA ASN A 104 -1.24 11.71 12.10
C ASN A 104 0.02 11.70 11.19
N ASN A 105 -0.07 11.06 10.03
CA ASN A 105 1.02 10.93 9.06
C ASN A 105 0.84 11.93 7.90
N ILE A 106 0.87 13.22 8.23
CA ILE A 106 0.65 14.31 7.27
C ILE A 106 2.00 14.78 6.72
N VAL A 107 2.65 13.90 5.95
CA VAL A 107 3.93 14.18 5.30
C VAL A 107 3.75 14.26 3.79
N PHE A 108 4.47 15.19 3.14
CA PHE A 108 4.46 15.36 1.69
C PHE A 108 5.87 15.18 1.10
N PRO A 109 6.48 13.98 1.23
CA PRO A 109 7.86 13.73 0.82
C PRO A 109 8.08 13.77 -0.71
N GLY A 110 7.04 14.07 -1.50
CA GLY A 110 7.12 14.07 -2.96
C GLY A 110 7.28 12.67 -3.54
N LYS A 111 7.81 12.59 -4.78
CA LYS A 111 8.11 11.31 -5.44
C LYS A 111 9.23 10.60 -4.69
N GLY A 112 9.04 9.32 -4.37
CA GLY A 112 10.05 8.50 -3.69
C GLY A 112 9.84 8.33 -2.19
N ALA A 113 8.64 8.61 -1.68
CA ALA A 113 8.25 8.27 -0.31
C ALA A 113 8.60 6.80 0.01
N LYS A 114 9.41 6.58 1.05
CA LYS A 114 9.82 5.22 1.46
C LYS A 114 8.72 4.48 2.20
N MET A 115 7.90 5.23 2.94
CA MET A 115 6.86 4.73 3.83
C MET A 115 5.53 5.42 3.51
N SER A 116 4.44 4.69 3.58
CA SER A 116 3.08 5.19 3.42
C SER A 116 2.11 4.38 4.26
N ILE A 117 0.99 4.99 4.66
CA ILE A 117 -0.10 4.27 5.30
C ILE A 117 -0.82 3.41 4.25
N ASP A 118 -0.94 2.11 4.52
CA ASP A 118 -1.62 1.10 3.69
C ASP A 118 -2.84 0.55 4.43
N HIS A 119 -3.87 0.16 3.67
CA HIS A 119 -5.05 -0.50 4.21
C HIS A 119 -4.82 -2.01 4.19
N ILE A 120 -4.80 -2.64 5.37
CA ILE A 120 -4.59 -4.08 5.54
C ILE A 120 -5.67 -4.85 4.77
N ASN A 121 -6.93 -4.44 4.96
CA ASN A 121 -8.13 -5.02 4.33
C ASN A 121 -8.33 -4.60 2.86
N ARG A 122 -7.52 -3.67 2.34
CA ARG A 122 -7.60 -3.09 0.98
C ARG A 122 -8.87 -2.29 0.69
N ASP A 123 -9.60 -1.87 1.73
CA ASP A 123 -10.75 -0.98 1.60
C ASP A 123 -10.35 0.45 1.98
N GLY A 124 -10.17 1.32 0.99
CA GLY A 124 -9.78 2.73 1.20
C GLY A 124 -10.87 3.60 1.86
N LEU A 125 -12.06 3.04 2.07
CA LEU A 125 -13.14 3.66 2.80
C LEU A 125 -13.22 3.18 4.26
N ASP A 126 -12.53 2.11 4.64
CA ASP A 126 -12.43 1.67 6.03
C ASP A 126 -11.15 2.23 6.68
N ASN A 127 -11.28 3.39 7.31
CA ASN A 127 -10.17 4.15 7.86
C ASN A 127 -10.00 3.92 9.38
N ARG A 128 -10.59 2.85 9.93
CA ARG A 128 -10.38 2.44 11.33
C ARG A 128 -8.93 2.04 11.55
N LYS A 129 -8.33 2.41 12.68
CA LYS A 129 -6.89 2.23 12.96
C LYS A 129 -6.45 0.77 12.85
N GLU A 130 -7.30 -0.19 13.23
CA GLU A 130 -7.03 -1.63 13.09
C GLU A 130 -6.77 -2.08 11.63
N ASN A 131 -7.28 -1.32 10.64
CA ASN A 131 -7.12 -1.60 9.23
C ASN A 131 -5.97 -0.81 8.60
N LEU A 132 -5.27 0.03 9.35
CA LEU A 132 -4.21 0.91 8.86
C LEU A 132 -2.84 0.47 9.37
N ARG A 133 -1.82 0.61 8.51
CA ARG A 133 -0.42 0.36 8.91
C ARG A 133 0.55 1.23 8.12
N LEU A 134 1.63 1.65 8.76
CA LEU A 134 2.76 2.30 8.06
C LEU A 134 3.67 1.23 7.47
N VAL A 135 3.80 1.19 6.14
CA VAL A 135 4.59 0.18 5.44
C VAL A 135 5.41 0.78 4.32
N THR A 136 6.46 0.05 3.93
CA THR A 136 7.22 0.35 2.74
C THR A 136 6.44 0.03 1.46
N GLN A 137 6.83 0.66 0.35
CA GLN A 137 6.22 0.37 -0.96
C GLN A 137 6.35 -1.13 -1.34
N SER A 138 7.45 -1.78 -0.96
CA SER A 138 7.68 -3.21 -1.20
C SER A 138 6.71 -4.08 -0.42
N GLN A 139 6.50 -3.78 0.88
CA GLN A 139 5.54 -4.48 1.72
C GLN A 139 4.10 -4.28 1.24
N GLN A 140 3.73 -3.07 0.82
CA GLN A 140 2.43 -2.82 0.19
C GLN A 140 2.23 -3.66 -1.09
N ASN A 141 3.28 -3.82 -1.91
CA ASN A 141 3.21 -4.64 -3.11
C ASN A 141 3.03 -6.14 -2.79
N LEU A 142 3.49 -6.62 -1.63
CA LEU A 142 3.16 -7.97 -1.17
C LEU A 142 1.65 -8.12 -0.96
N ASN A 143 0.95 -7.06 -0.53
CA ASN A 143 -0.50 -7.04 -0.41
C ASN A 143 -1.24 -6.88 -1.76
N LYS A 144 -0.59 -7.05 -2.92
CA LYS A 144 -1.28 -7.04 -4.23
C LYS A 144 -1.59 -8.46 -4.71
N LYS A 145 -2.70 -8.59 -5.46
CA LYS A 145 -3.00 -9.83 -6.20
C LYS A 145 -1.87 -10.11 -7.21
N PRO A 146 -1.45 -11.38 -7.37
CA PRO A 146 -0.51 -11.73 -8.42
C PRO A 146 -1.06 -11.32 -9.79
N LYS A 147 -0.22 -10.73 -10.63
CA LYS A 147 -0.57 -10.53 -12.04
C LYS A 147 -0.52 -11.87 -12.76
N ALA A 148 -1.41 -12.06 -13.73
CA ALA A 148 -1.35 -13.20 -14.63
C ALA A 148 0.03 -13.26 -15.30
N ARG A 149 0.58 -14.47 -15.40
CA ARG A 149 1.87 -14.67 -16.06
C ARG A 149 1.70 -14.61 -17.58
N THR A 150 2.66 -14.00 -18.25
CA THR A 150 2.70 -13.90 -19.72
C THR A 150 3.75 -14.80 -20.35
N ALA A 151 4.65 -15.39 -19.55
CA ALA A 151 5.71 -16.24 -20.06
C ALA A 151 5.15 -17.59 -20.54
N THR A 152 5.52 -17.99 -21.75
CA THR A 152 5.24 -19.33 -22.27
C THR A 152 6.04 -20.35 -21.47
N LEU A 153 5.32 -21.30 -20.86
CA LEU A 153 5.92 -22.37 -20.06
C LEU A 153 6.44 -23.50 -20.95
N PRO A 154 7.47 -24.24 -20.49
CA PRO A 154 7.94 -25.43 -21.19
C PRO A 154 6.87 -26.53 -21.16
N GLU A 155 6.95 -27.45 -22.12
CA GLU A 155 6.06 -28.61 -22.18
C GLU A 155 6.12 -29.43 -20.88
N GLY A 156 4.96 -29.89 -20.42
CA GLY A 156 4.81 -30.60 -19.15
C GLY A 156 4.68 -29.72 -17.91
N ILE A 157 4.92 -28.40 -18.01
CA ILE A 157 4.73 -27.45 -16.90
C ILE A 157 3.54 -26.54 -17.21
N THR A 158 2.45 -26.71 -16.47
CA THR A 158 1.23 -25.90 -16.60
C THR A 158 1.24 -24.67 -15.70
N GLU A 159 1.95 -24.74 -14.57
CA GLU A 159 2.04 -23.67 -13.60
C GLU A 159 3.40 -23.59 -12.92
N ILE A 160 3.73 -22.39 -12.45
CA ILE A 160 4.93 -22.15 -11.66
C ILE A 160 4.48 -21.50 -10.35
N PRO A 161 4.96 -21.94 -9.18
CA PRO A 161 4.60 -21.31 -7.92
C PRO A 161 5.08 -19.85 -7.77
N THR A 162 4.47 -19.05 -6.89
CA THR A 162 4.88 -17.65 -6.63
C THR A 162 6.37 -17.55 -6.29
N HIS A 163 6.99 -16.44 -6.68
CA HIS A 163 8.43 -16.12 -6.58
C HIS A 163 9.37 -16.92 -7.48
N ILE A 164 8.88 -17.97 -8.15
CA ILE A 164 9.65 -18.71 -9.16
C ILE A 164 9.33 -18.16 -10.55
N TRP A 165 10.37 -18.02 -11.37
CA TRP A 165 10.29 -17.60 -12.77
C TRP A 165 11.06 -18.57 -13.66
N TYR A 166 10.62 -18.68 -14.92
CA TYR A 166 11.19 -19.56 -15.93
C TYR A 166 12.06 -18.80 -16.92
N VAL A 167 13.16 -19.43 -17.34
CA VAL A 167 14.08 -18.94 -18.37
C VAL A 167 14.17 -19.99 -19.46
N LYS A 168 13.70 -19.64 -20.65
CA LYS A 168 13.88 -20.47 -21.84
C LYS A 168 15.37 -20.60 -22.16
N ALA A 169 15.76 -21.78 -22.64
CA ALA A 169 17.10 -22.06 -23.13
C ALA A 169 17.59 -21.00 -24.13
N ASN A 170 18.88 -20.68 -24.06
CA ASN A 170 19.54 -19.77 -25.00
C ASN A 170 21.00 -20.18 -25.20
N GLY A 171 21.36 -20.50 -26.46
CA GLY A 171 22.70 -20.94 -26.84
C GLY A 171 23.17 -22.18 -26.08
N ALA A 172 24.29 -22.05 -25.38
CA ALA A 172 24.86 -23.12 -24.57
C ALA A 172 24.05 -23.45 -23.31
N HIS A 173 23.20 -22.53 -22.83
CA HIS A 173 22.42 -22.73 -21.61
C HIS A 173 21.06 -23.38 -21.91
N GLY A 174 20.76 -24.48 -21.22
CA GLY A 174 19.42 -25.09 -21.23
C GLY A 174 18.42 -24.29 -20.40
N ASP A 175 17.17 -24.74 -20.43
CA ASP A 175 16.09 -24.19 -19.63
C ASP A 175 16.41 -24.25 -18.14
N ARG A 176 15.96 -23.25 -17.40
CA ARG A 176 16.20 -23.14 -15.96
C ARG A 176 15.10 -22.34 -15.27
N PHE A 177 15.05 -22.48 -13.95
CA PHE A 177 14.22 -21.69 -13.08
C PHE A 177 15.08 -20.77 -12.23
N GLY A 178 14.47 -19.69 -11.76
CA GLY A 178 15.08 -18.79 -10.78
C GLY A 178 14.05 -18.33 -9.76
N ILE A 179 14.57 -17.73 -8.70
CA ILE A 179 13.78 -17.12 -7.63
C ILE A 179 14.14 -15.63 -7.58
N ASP A 180 13.13 -14.78 -7.42
CA ASP A 180 13.30 -13.32 -7.23
C ASP A 180 12.44 -12.86 -6.04
N LEU A 181 13.07 -12.68 -4.88
CA LEU A 181 12.46 -12.15 -3.67
C LEU A 181 12.81 -10.66 -3.57
N LYS A 182 12.03 -9.84 -4.26
CA LYS A 182 12.30 -8.40 -4.43
C LYS A 182 12.38 -7.63 -3.10
N THR A 183 11.57 -8.01 -2.12
CA THR A 183 11.56 -7.39 -0.79
C THR A 183 12.93 -7.50 -0.12
N GLU A 184 13.53 -8.68 -0.19
CA GLU A 184 14.84 -8.99 0.39
C GLU A 184 16.00 -8.75 -0.58
N LYS A 185 15.71 -8.31 -1.80
CA LYS A 185 16.68 -8.15 -2.89
C LYS A 185 17.46 -9.43 -3.21
N ILE A 186 16.86 -10.60 -2.95
CA ILE A 186 17.47 -11.90 -3.21
C ILE A 186 17.12 -12.35 -4.62
N LYS A 187 18.15 -12.74 -5.38
CA LYS A 187 18.02 -13.39 -6.67
C LYS A 187 18.79 -14.70 -6.66
N TRP A 188 18.13 -15.77 -7.06
CA TRP A 188 18.74 -17.08 -7.21
C TRP A 188 18.42 -17.65 -8.59
N LYS A 189 19.36 -18.39 -9.17
CA LYS A 189 19.21 -19.08 -10.45
C LYS A 189 19.63 -20.53 -10.23
N GLY A 190 18.78 -21.45 -10.65
CA GLY A 190 19.09 -22.88 -10.65
C GLY A 190 19.99 -23.26 -11.83
N THR A 191 20.21 -24.57 -11.94
CA THR A 191 21.04 -25.17 -12.98
C THR A 191 20.48 -24.96 -14.40
N SER A 192 21.38 -24.67 -15.35
CA SER A 192 21.06 -24.64 -16.79
C SER A 192 21.49 -25.92 -17.53
N SER A 193 21.84 -26.97 -16.78
CA SER A 193 22.32 -28.23 -17.35
C SER A 193 21.27 -28.86 -18.25
N LYS A 194 21.65 -29.33 -19.43
CA LYS A 194 20.77 -30.08 -20.35
C LYS A 194 20.56 -31.54 -19.94
N LYS A 195 21.29 -32.01 -18.91
CA LYS A 195 21.20 -33.39 -18.40
C LYS A 195 20.00 -33.63 -17.49
N LEU A 196 19.46 -32.57 -16.88
CA LEU A 196 18.35 -32.64 -15.94
C LEU A 196 17.04 -32.32 -16.66
N THR A 197 15.97 -33.01 -16.28
CA THR A 197 14.64 -32.77 -16.83
C THR A 197 14.09 -31.43 -16.35
N ILE A 198 13.09 -30.89 -17.05
CA ILE A 198 12.48 -29.63 -16.66
C ILE A 198 11.78 -29.72 -15.29
N GLN A 199 11.15 -30.85 -14.99
CA GLN A 199 10.51 -31.10 -13.70
C GLN A 199 11.53 -31.10 -12.56
N GLN A 200 12.66 -31.79 -12.71
CA GLN A 200 13.71 -31.82 -11.69
C GLN A 200 14.25 -30.42 -11.36
N LYS A 201 14.41 -29.58 -12.38
CA LYS A 201 14.85 -28.18 -12.19
C LYS A 201 13.79 -27.33 -11.50
N LEU A 202 12.50 -27.62 -11.73
CA LEU A 202 11.41 -26.94 -11.03
C LEU A 202 11.36 -27.38 -9.56
N ASP A 203 11.51 -28.67 -9.29
CA ASP A 203 11.51 -29.22 -7.93
C ASP A 203 12.67 -28.63 -7.10
N GLU A 204 13.86 -28.51 -7.70
CA GLU A 204 15.01 -27.80 -7.10
C GLU A 204 14.66 -26.36 -6.73
N ALA A 205 14.01 -25.62 -7.63
CA ALA A 205 13.60 -24.25 -7.37
C ALA A 205 12.50 -24.16 -6.30
N ILE A 206 11.58 -25.12 -6.23
CA ILE A 206 10.54 -25.19 -5.19
C ILE A 206 11.20 -25.43 -3.83
N GLN A 207 12.08 -26.42 -3.72
CA GLN A 207 12.81 -26.71 -2.49
C GLN A 207 13.62 -25.49 -2.03
N LYS A 208 14.35 -24.86 -2.95
CA LYS A 208 15.14 -23.67 -2.63
C LYS A 208 14.28 -22.49 -2.17
N ARG A 209 13.05 -22.37 -2.70
CA ARG A 209 12.09 -21.36 -2.25
C ARG A 209 11.60 -21.62 -0.83
N GLU A 210 11.30 -22.87 -0.48
CA GLU A 210 10.87 -23.21 0.89
C GLU A 210 11.97 -22.88 1.92
N GLU A 211 13.25 -23.10 1.59
CA GLU A 211 14.37 -22.65 2.42
C GLU A 211 14.33 -21.14 2.67
N PHE A 212 14.08 -20.34 1.62
CA PHE A 212 13.92 -18.90 1.79
C PHE A 212 12.69 -18.52 2.60
N TYR A 213 11.59 -19.27 2.52
CA TYR A 213 10.41 -18.99 3.34
C TYR A 213 10.60 -19.34 4.81
N VAL A 214 11.42 -20.34 5.14
CA VAL A 214 11.83 -20.58 6.53
C VAL A 214 12.58 -19.36 7.08
N GLN A 215 13.45 -18.76 6.27
CA GLN A 215 14.20 -17.56 6.64
C GLN A 215 13.34 -16.28 6.66
N PHE A 216 12.36 -16.17 5.75
CA PHE A 216 11.50 -15.00 5.56
C PHE A 216 10.00 -15.41 5.52
N PRO A 217 9.40 -15.79 6.67
CA PRO A 217 8.05 -16.39 6.70
C PRO A 217 6.94 -15.50 6.14
N TYR A 218 7.06 -14.18 6.27
CA TYR A 218 6.09 -13.20 5.78
C TYR A 218 6.01 -13.12 4.25
N LEU A 219 6.92 -13.77 3.52
CA LEU A 219 6.85 -13.88 2.06
C LEU A 219 5.96 -15.03 1.59
N ARG A 220 5.61 -15.95 2.50
CA ARG A 220 4.65 -17.03 2.24
C ARG A 220 3.25 -16.45 2.17
N LYS A 221 2.59 -16.60 1.02
CA LYS A 221 1.21 -16.15 0.76
C LYS A 221 0.26 -17.32 0.80
#